data_AF-A0A7C1G4G4-F1
#
_entry.id   AF-A0A7C1G4G4-F1
#
_cell.length_a   1.000
_cell.length_b   1.000
_cell.length_c   1.000
_cell.angle_alpha   90.00
_cell.angle_beta   90.00
_cell.angle_gamma   90.00
#
_symmetry.space_group_name_H-M   'P 1'
#
loop_
_entity.id
_entity.type
_entity.pdbx_description
1 polymer ?
#
loop_
_entity_poly.entity_id
_entity_poly.type
_entity_poly.pdbx_seq_one_letter_code
_entity_poly.pdbx_strand_id
1 'polypeptide(L)'
;MIVAQTTIRRARRLPVPGEITAFVGQRVEPPDIIGRASLPGEYRVLPVARLLGVPDEHLTEVCLYRAGESVKEGDVLARQPGPLRPRAVHAPADGVIVALSEGCLILEVAPRVVEVRAGMRGTVVGILEGGLAAAGLGQGVMIELTGALIQGVWGSGQGAYGLLRIVAGPDRLLQPEDIDVSCHGVILVAGTSLSEAALRQAQQMQVRGLILGSLPADLCEAVIDLPFPVMAVEGMGHRPMATATFELLKTHDGREATLIADMPGRWQPGRPEVIIPIPVVDAQPAAVPWAKGKVIGEQPAPPLALEPGARVRALRAPYAGAIGTVKKLYDRPRPLPTGSRLPGAEVDFGHATPGAAASETAFIPYANLERVE
;
A
#
# COMPACT_ATOMS: atom_id res chain seq x y z
N MET A 1 -4.27 12.14 -9.90
CA MET A 1 -4.89 13.26 -9.14
C MET A 1 -3.79 13.95 -8.37
N ILE A 2 -3.70 15.27 -8.52
CA ILE A 2 -2.72 16.11 -7.83
C ILE A 2 -3.50 17.28 -7.25
N VAL A 3 -3.46 17.46 -5.93
CA VAL A 3 -4.18 18.55 -5.26
C VAL A 3 -3.24 19.16 -4.22
N ALA A 4 -3.03 20.48 -4.31
CA ALA A 4 -2.11 21.20 -3.43
C ALA A 4 -2.61 21.22 -1.98
N GLN A 5 -3.93 21.26 -1.76
CA GLN A 5 -4.51 21.22 -0.43
C GLN A 5 -5.91 20.60 -0.47
N THR A 6 -6.11 19.53 0.29
CA THR A 6 -7.41 18.88 0.44
C THR A 6 -7.52 18.19 1.80
N THR A 7 -8.75 17.87 2.22
CA THR A 7 -9.00 17.01 3.37
C THR A 7 -8.91 15.55 2.92
N ILE A 8 -7.96 14.82 3.51
CA ILE A 8 -7.61 13.46 3.16
C ILE A 8 -8.10 12.56 4.29
N ARG A 9 -8.90 11.55 3.96
CA ARG A 9 -9.39 10.54 4.88
C ARG A 9 -8.90 9.16 4.47
N ARG A 10 -8.25 8.43 5.37
CA ARG A 10 -7.75 7.07 5.11
C ARG A 10 -8.14 6.11 6.21
N ALA A 11 -8.67 4.97 5.78
CA ALA A 11 -8.98 3.86 6.65
C ALA A 11 -7.69 3.09 6.95
N ARG A 12 -7.37 2.91 8.22
CA ARG A 12 -6.34 1.98 8.69
C ARG A 12 -7.01 0.79 9.33
N ARG A 13 -6.95 -0.35 8.64
CA ARG A 13 -7.70 -1.56 8.98
C ARG A 13 -6.82 -2.57 9.68
N LEU A 14 -7.39 -3.22 10.69
CA LEU A 14 -6.89 -4.47 11.22
C LEU A 14 -7.10 -5.59 10.18
N PRO A 15 -6.23 -6.62 10.17
CA PRO A 15 -6.38 -7.76 9.28
C PRO A 15 -7.64 -8.58 9.59
N VAL A 16 -8.07 -8.62 10.86
CA VAL A 16 -9.33 -9.18 11.35
C VAL A 16 -9.90 -8.24 12.42
N PRO A 17 -11.21 -8.29 12.73
CA PRO A 17 -11.77 -7.53 13.84
C PRO A 17 -10.99 -7.74 15.14
N GLY A 18 -10.73 -6.67 15.87
CA GLY A 18 -9.92 -6.69 17.08
C GLY A 18 -10.15 -5.49 17.99
N GLU A 19 -9.25 -5.32 18.95
CA GLU A 19 -9.28 -4.22 19.90
C GLU A 19 -8.76 -2.95 19.21
N ILE A 20 -9.54 -1.87 19.28
CA ILE A 20 -9.11 -0.55 18.80
C ILE A 20 -8.59 0.23 20.01
N THR A 21 -7.31 0.58 19.99
CA THR A 21 -6.64 1.31 21.07
C THR A 21 -6.78 2.83 20.92
N ALA A 22 -7.14 3.30 19.72
CA ALA A 22 -7.35 4.72 19.45
C ALA A 22 -8.82 5.15 19.63
N PHE A 23 -9.05 6.42 19.91
CA PHE A 23 -10.40 6.99 20.09
C PHE A 23 -10.68 8.18 19.16
N VAL A 24 -11.96 8.46 18.90
CA VAL A 24 -12.36 9.59 18.04
C VAL A 24 -11.92 10.92 18.66
N GLY A 25 -11.31 11.78 17.83
CA GLY A 25 -10.70 13.04 18.22
C GLY A 25 -9.21 12.93 18.59
N GLN A 26 -8.67 11.73 18.73
CA GLN A 26 -7.25 11.52 19.02
C GLN A 26 -6.39 11.95 17.82
N ARG A 27 -5.35 12.76 18.09
CA ARG A 27 -4.26 12.98 17.14
C ARG A 27 -3.29 11.81 17.19
N VAL A 28 -2.93 11.30 16.02
CA VAL A 28 -2.03 10.15 15.87
C VAL A 28 -0.87 10.53 14.97
N GLU A 29 0.29 9.98 15.29
CA GLU A 29 1.51 10.01 14.50
C GLU A 29 1.75 8.64 13.84
N PRO A 30 2.54 8.55 12.76
CA PRO A 30 2.77 7.29 12.04
C PRO A 30 3.16 6.07 12.89
N PRO A 31 4.00 6.17 13.94
CA PRO A 31 4.37 5.01 14.75
C PRO A 31 3.29 4.56 15.75
N ASP A 32 2.26 5.37 16.00
CA ASP A 32 1.26 5.11 17.04
C ASP A 32 0.43 3.86 16.71
N ILE A 33 0.19 3.01 17.71
CA ILE A 33 -0.64 1.82 17.57
C ILE A 33 -2.11 2.23 17.66
N ILE A 34 -2.88 1.91 16.63
CA ILE A 34 -4.30 2.23 16.54
C ILE A 34 -5.21 1.06 16.93
N GLY A 35 -4.67 -0.16 16.94
CA GLY A 35 -5.40 -1.34 17.34
C GLY A 35 -4.57 -2.61 17.24
N ARG A 36 -5.13 -3.68 17.80
CA ARG A 36 -4.53 -5.01 17.89
C ARG A 36 -5.54 -6.05 17.43
N ALA A 37 -5.06 -7.00 16.64
CA ALA A 37 -5.86 -8.12 16.18
C ALA A 37 -5.16 -9.44 16.57
N SER A 38 -5.93 -10.38 17.10
CA SER A 38 -5.45 -11.74 17.35
C SER A 38 -5.73 -12.58 16.11
N LEU A 39 -4.68 -12.90 15.35
CA LEU A 39 -4.80 -13.81 14.23
C LEU A 39 -4.91 -15.25 14.76
N PRO A 40 -5.88 -16.03 14.28
CA PRO A 40 -6.01 -17.42 14.70
C PRO A 40 -4.73 -18.18 14.39
N GLY A 41 -4.39 -19.11 15.29
CA GLY A 41 -3.31 -20.05 15.10
C GLY A 41 -3.51 -20.90 13.85
N GLU A 42 -2.43 -21.16 13.12
CA GLU A 42 -2.46 -22.17 12.06
C GLU A 42 -2.30 -23.58 12.66
N TYR A 43 -2.85 -24.59 11.98
CA TYR A 43 -2.60 -25.99 12.31
C TYR A 43 -1.38 -26.48 11.55
N ARG A 44 -0.38 -27.01 12.28
CA ARG A 44 0.80 -27.66 11.71
C ARG A 44 0.74 -29.16 11.93
N VAL A 45 0.82 -29.91 10.84
CA VAL A 45 0.87 -31.38 10.88
C VAL A 45 2.32 -31.83 10.82
N LEU A 46 2.78 -32.49 11.88
CA LEU A 46 4.14 -32.99 12.00
C LEU A 46 4.15 -34.52 11.84
N PRO A 47 4.80 -35.07 10.81
CA PRO A 47 4.86 -36.52 10.58
C PRO A 47 5.93 -37.16 11.48
N VAL A 48 5.67 -37.18 12.79
CA VAL A 48 6.63 -37.55 13.85
C VAL A 48 7.15 -38.98 13.70
N ALA A 49 6.27 -39.96 13.45
CA ALA A 49 6.66 -41.37 13.32
C ALA A 49 7.65 -41.57 12.16
N ARG A 50 7.36 -40.94 11.01
CA ARG A 50 8.25 -40.93 9.84
C ARG A 50 9.59 -40.25 10.12
N LEU A 51 9.59 -39.12 10.83
CA LEU A 51 10.81 -38.38 11.18
C LEU A 51 11.70 -39.15 12.15
N LEU A 52 11.11 -39.92 13.06
CA LEU A 52 11.84 -40.79 13.98
C LEU A 52 12.22 -42.14 13.34
N GLY A 53 11.49 -42.58 12.31
CA GLY A 53 11.66 -43.87 11.66
C GLY A 53 11.05 -45.02 12.47
N VAL A 54 9.90 -44.79 13.10
CA VAL A 54 9.14 -45.79 13.86
C VAL A 54 7.80 -46.07 13.17
N PRO A 55 7.16 -47.23 13.39
CA PRO A 55 5.80 -47.48 12.93
C PRO A 55 4.81 -46.47 13.52
N ASP A 56 3.76 -46.13 12.77
CA ASP A 56 2.74 -45.15 13.17
C ASP A 56 2.03 -45.53 14.48
N GLU A 57 1.85 -46.83 14.71
CA GLU A 57 1.28 -47.40 15.94
C GLU A 57 2.10 -47.10 17.21
N HIS A 58 3.41 -46.85 17.07
CA HIS A 58 4.29 -46.53 18.19
C HIS A 58 4.38 -45.02 18.48
N LEU A 59 3.65 -44.17 17.75
CA LEU A 59 3.69 -42.71 17.92
C LEU A 59 3.48 -42.28 19.37
N THR A 60 2.46 -42.85 20.03
CA THR A 60 2.09 -42.50 21.41
C THR A 60 3.17 -42.87 22.42
N GLU A 61 4.00 -43.88 22.13
CA GLU A 61 5.07 -44.35 23.00
C GLU A 61 6.32 -43.46 22.93
N VAL A 62 6.57 -42.88 21.74
CA VAL A 62 7.76 -42.06 21.49
C VAL A 62 7.51 -40.57 21.71
N CYS A 63 6.25 -40.14 21.72
CA CYS A 63 5.84 -38.78 22.04
C CYS A 63 5.96 -38.49 23.54
N LEU A 64 6.59 -37.37 23.86
CA LEU A 64 6.77 -36.89 25.24
C LEU A 64 5.58 -36.06 25.74
N TYR A 65 4.74 -35.60 24.82
CA TYR A 65 3.56 -34.79 25.10
C TYR A 65 2.29 -35.46 24.55
N ARG A 66 1.14 -35.10 25.12
CA ARG A 66 -0.19 -35.61 24.78
C ARG A 66 -1.09 -34.52 24.20
N ALA A 67 -2.19 -34.94 23.58
CA ALA A 67 -3.24 -34.02 23.16
C ALA A 67 -3.77 -33.21 24.37
N GLY A 68 -3.92 -31.90 24.19
CA GLY A 68 -4.27 -30.92 25.20
C GLY A 68 -3.07 -30.23 25.88
N GLU A 69 -1.85 -30.70 25.67
CA GLU A 69 -0.65 -30.12 26.31
C GLU A 69 -0.05 -28.99 25.47
N SER A 70 0.41 -27.94 26.16
CA SER A 70 1.12 -26.80 25.55
C SER A 70 2.61 -27.09 25.39
N VAL A 71 3.18 -26.62 24.29
CA VAL A 71 4.60 -26.76 23.94
C VAL A 71 5.17 -25.40 23.55
N LYS A 72 6.46 -25.21 23.78
CA LYS A 72 7.23 -24.06 23.29
C LYS A 72 8.07 -24.43 22.08
N GLU A 73 8.36 -23.45 21.23
CA GLU A 73 9.30 -23.61 20.13
C GLU A 73 10.63 -24.20 20.63
N GLY A 74 11.08 -25.26 19.96
CA GLY A 74 12.29 -25.99 20.33
C GLY A 74 12.10 -27.12 21.34
N ASP A 75 10.94 -27.23 22.00
CA ASP A 75 10.64 -28.35 22.91
C ASP A 75 10.76 -29.69 22.17
N VAL A 76 11.30 -30.72 22.83
CA VAL A 76 11.39 -32.07 22.26
C VAL A 76 10.02 -32.72 22.33
N LEU A 77 9.30 -32.78 21.21
CA LEU A 77 7.96 -33.36 21.12
C LEU A 77 7.98 -34.88 21.23
N ALA A 78 9.00 -35.51 20.65
CA ALA A 78 9.14 -36.96 20.61
C ALA A 78 10.61 -37.34 20.46
N ARG A 79 11.00 -38.48 21.04
CA ARG A 79 12.38 -38.95 21.03
C ARG A 79 12.44 -40.46 20.88
N GLN A 80 13.29 -40.91 19.96
CA GLN A 80 13.61 -42.32 19.78
C GLN A 80 15.11 -42.57 20.12
N PRO A 81 15.42 -43.42 21.11
CA PRO A 81 16.78 -43.89 21.34
C PRO A 81 17.32 -44.62 20.10
N GLY A 82 18.60 -44.40 19.78
CA GLY A 82 19.25 -45.02 18.62
C GLY A 82 20.72 -45.33 18.88
N PRO A 83 21.33 -46.23 18.08
CA PRO A 83 22.65 -46.79 18.37
C PRO A 83 23.83 -45.81 18.25
N LEU A 84 23.67 -44.66 17.60
CA LEU A 84 24.71 -43.60 17.54
C LEU A 84 24.25 -42.29 18.19
N ARG A 85 23.09 -41.77 17.79
CA ARG A 85 22.49 -40.56 18.35
C ARG A 85 20.97 -40.73 18.46
N PRO A 86 20.34 -40.24 19.54
CA PRO A 86 18.89 -40.22 19.65
C PRO A 86 18.31 -39.32 18.56
N ARG A 87 17.24 -39.78 17.89
CA ARG A 87 16.46 -38.93 16.99
C ARG A 87 15.42 -38.20 17.83
N ALA A 88 15.24 -36.92 17.54
CA ALA A 88 14.29 -36.07 18.24
C ALA A 88 13.52 -35.24 17.21
N VAL A 89 12.24 -35.05 17.47
CA VAL A 89 11.40 -34.10 16.74
C VAL A 89 11.13 -32.94 17.69
N HIS A 90 11.37 -31.72 17.23
CA HIS A 90 11.19 -30.51 18.02
C HIS A 90 9.94 -29.75 17.59
N ALA A 91 9.35 -29.02 18.52
CA ALA A 91 8.23 -28.14 18.25
C ALA A 91 8.68 -26.98 17.35
N PRO A 92 8.01 -26.74 16.21
CA PRO A 92 8.39 -25.70 15.26
C PRO A 92 7.85 -24.31 15.63
N ALA A 93 7.03 -24.21 16.68
CA ALA A 93 6.43 -22.99 17.21
C ALA A 93 5.79 -23.29 18.58
N ASP A 94 5.50 -22.24 19.35
CA ASP A 94 4.63 -22.31 20.52
C ASP A 94 3.21 -22.75 20.11
N GLY A 95 2.58 -23.62 20.89
CA GLY A 95 1.22 -24.08 20.58
C GLY A 95 0.68 -25.15 21.51
N VAL A 96 -0.45 -25.75 21.12
CA VAL A 96 -1.11 -26.84 21.84
C VAL A 96 -1.22 -28.05 20.91
N ILE A 97 -0.89 -29.23 21.42
CA ILE A 97 -1.09 -30.47 20.66
C ILE A 97 -2.58 -30.78 20.65
N VAL A 98 -3.20 -30.78 19.47
CA VAL A 98 -4.64 -31.03 19.33
C VAL A 98 -4.92 -32.52 19.15
N ALA A 99 -4.04 -33.23 18.44
CA ALA A 99 -4.20 -34.66 18.21
C ALA A 99 -2.87 -35.35 17.93
N LEU A 100 -2.86 -36.65 18.21
CA LEU A 100 -1.86 -37.61 17.75
C LEU A 100 -2.64 -38.67 16.96
N SER A 101 -2.40 -38.80 15.66
CA SER A 101 -3.14 -39.71 14.79
C SER A 101 -2.29 -40.12 13.59
N GLU A 102 -2.33 -41.40 13.22
CA GLU A 102 -1.69 -41.94 12.00
C GLU A 102 -0.22 -41.48 11.84
N GLY A 103 0.59 -41.66 12.89
CA GLY A 103 2.01 -41.26 12.86
C GLY A 103 2.28 -39.76 12.88
N CYS A 104 1.22 -38.93 12.93
CA CYS A 104 1.29 -37.48 12.90
C CYS A 104 0.88 -36.84 14.23
N LEU A 105 1.54 -35.75 14.57
CA LEU A 105 1.19 -34.83 15.65
C LEU A 105 0.62 -33.56 15.04
N ILE A 106 -0.59 -33.17 15.43
CA ILE A 106 -1.25 -31.95 14.99
C ILE A 106 -1.08 -30.89 16.07
N LEU A 107 -0.35 -29.83 15.73
CA LEU A 107 -0.07 -28.69 16.59
C LEU A 107 -0.94 -27.51 16.16
N GLU A 108 -1.79 -27.00 17.04
CA GLU A 108 -2.41 -25.69 16.88
C GLU A 108 -1.43 -24.65 17.41
N VAL A 109 -0.86 -23.87 16.49
CA VAL A 109 0.10 -22.81 16.82
C VAL A 109 -0.60 -21.74 17.64
N ALA A 110 0.06 -21.17 18.65
CA ALA A 110 -0.53 -20.11 19.45
C ALA A 110 -0.97 -18.93 18.57
N PRO A 111 -2.13 -18.30 18.84
CA PRO A 111 -2.59 -17.15 18.07
C PRO A 111 -1.58 -16.01 18.14
N ARG A 112 -1.38 -15.33 17.02
CA ARG A 112 -0.42 -14.23 16.92
C ARG A 112 -1.13 -12.90 17.02
N VAL A 113 -0.72 -12.07 17.98
CA VAL A 113 -1.18 -10.68 18.07
C VAL A 113 -0.44 -9.83 17.04
N VAL A 114 -1.20 -9.12 16.20
CA VAL A 114 -0.70 -8.14 15.24
C VAL A 114 -1.12 -6.76 15.69
N GLU A 115 -0.14 -5.88 15.85
CA GLU A 115 -0.36 -4.46 16.09
C GLU A 115 -0.40 -3.71 14.77
N VAL A 116 -1.43 -2.89 14.57
CA VAL A 116 -1.52 -2.01 13.41
C VAL A 116 -1.22 -0.59 13.84
N ARG A 117 -0.30 0.04 13.12
CA ARG A 117 0.09 1.43 13.33
C ARG A 117 -0.76 2.37 12.48
N ALA A 118 -0.85 3.63 12.90
CA ALA A 118 -1.52 4.68 12.15
C ALA A 118 -0.89 4.85 10.76
N GLY A 119 0.45 4.73 10.65
CA GLY A 119 1.18 4.79 9.39
C GLY A 119 1.02 6.10 8.63
N MET A 120 0.44 7.12 9.25
CA MET A 120 0.26 8.48 8.76
C MET A 120 -0.11 9.36 9.94
N ARG A 121 0.18 10.65 9.85
CA ARG A 121 -0.28 11.62 10.83
C ARG A 121 -1.69 12.11 10.52
N GLY A 122 -2.46 12.42 11.56
CA GLY A 122 -3.80 12.96 11.42
C GLY A 122 -4.62 12.89 12.70
N THR A 123 -5.93 13.06 12.56
CA THR A 123 -6.92 12.94 13.65
C THR A 123 -7.85 11.78 13.36
N VAL A 124 -8.10 10.92 14.35
CA VAL A 124 -9.08 9.85 14.23
C VAL A 124 -10.48 10.46 14.21
N VAL A 125 -11.20 10.31 13.10
CA VAL A 125 -12.56 10.86 12.91
C VAL A 125 -13.65 9.79 12.98
N GLY A 126 -13.27 8.52 13.07
CA GLY A 126 -14.23 7.42 13.20
C GLY A 126 -13.56 6.08 13.49
N ILE A 127 -14.34 5.19 14.10
CA ILE A 127 -13.97 3.78 14.29
C ILE A 127 -14.78 2.95 13.29
N LEU A 128 -14.09 2.03 12.61
CA LEU A 128 -14.68 1.09 11.67
C LEU A 128 -15.12 -0.16 12.47
N GLU A 129 -16.39 -0.52 12.42
CA GLU A 129 -16.92 -1.67 13.16
C GLU A 129 -16.57 -3.01 12.47
N GLY A 130 -16.36 -4.07 13.25
CA GLY A 130 -16.03 -5.43 12.80
C GLY A 130 -17.16 -6.22 12.12
N GLY A 131 -18.36 -5.65 12.03
CA GLY A 131 -19.56 -6.30 11.51
C GLY A 131 -20.31 -7.15 12.56
N LEU A 132 -21.44 -7.76 12.15
CA LEU A 132 -22.34 -8.48 13.06
C LEU A 132 -21.70 -9.70 13.76
N ALA A 133 -20.76 -10.38 13.09
CA ALA A 133 -20.10 -11.57 13.64
C ALA A 133 -19.03 -11.24 14.72
N ALA A 134 -18.68 -9.96 14.88
CA ALA A 134 -17.65 -9.49 15.82
C ALA A 134 -18.17 -8.31 16.65
N ALA A 135 -19.35 -8.48 17.26
CA ALA A 135 -19.98 -7.44 18.07
C ALA A 135 -19.05 -6.97 19.21
N GLY A 136 -18.82 -5.66 19.28
CA GLY A 136 -17.92 -5.03 20.25
C GLY A 136 -16.46 -4.90 19.81
N LEU A 137 -16.07 -5.48 18.66
CA LEU A 137 -14.73 -5.33 18.08
C LEU A 137 -14.74 -4.36 16.89
N GLY A 138 -13.61 -3.68 16.68
CA GLY A 138 -13.42 -2.80 15.54
C GLY A 138 -12.61 -3.45 14.42
N GLN A 139 -12.89 -3.07 13.17
CA GLN A 139 -12.11 -3.42 11.98
C GLN A 139 -10.97 -2.41 11.73
N GLY A 140 -10.94 -1.27 12.41
CA GLY A 140 -9.92 -0.24 12.20
C GLY A 140 -10.39 1.17 12.56
N VAL A 141 -9.66 2.18 12.08
CA VAL A 141 -9.98 3.60 12.29
C VAL A 141 -9.95 4.38 10.99
N MET A 142 -10.66 5.50 10.94
CA MET A 142 -10.57 6.50 9.87
C MET A 142 -9.71 7.67 10.37
N ILE A 143 -8.59 7.92 9.70
CA ILE A 143 -7.69 9.04 10.00
C ILE A 143 -7.93 10.14 8.98
N GLU A 144 -8.10 11.37 9.46
CA GLU A 144 -8.25 12.57 8.66
C GLU A 144 -7.06 13.50 8.83
N LEU A 145 -6.60 14.12 7.75
CA LEU A 145 -5.70 15.26 7.80
C LEU A 145 -6.02 16.25 6.68
N THR A 146 -5.45 17.46 6.75
CA THR A 146 -5.42 18.39 5.63
C THR A 146 -3.99 18.46 5.09
N GLY A 147 -3.83 18.32 3.78
CA GLY A 147 -2.51 18.32 3.17
C GLY A 147 -2.55 18.27 1.64
N ALA A 148 -1.36 18.26 1.04
CA ALA A 148 -1.20 17.99 -0.38
C ALA A 148 -1.33 16.48 -0.64
N LEU A 149 -1.93 16.13 -1.77
CA LEU A 149 -2.13 14.75 -2.21
C LEU A 149 -1.63 14.59 -3.64
N ILE A 150 -0.69 13.68 -3.84
CA ILE A 150 -0.19 13.27 -5.15
C ILE A 150 -0.51 11.79 -5.33
N GLN A 151 -1.26 11.44 -6.36
CA GLN A 151 -1.54 10.05 -6.71
C GLN A 151 -0.73 9.63 -7.93
N GLY A 152 -0.21 8.42 -7.88
CA GLY A 152 0.56 7.80 -8.96
C GLY A 152 -0.20 6.67 -9.61
N VAL A 153 0.48 6.04 -10.56
CA VAL A 153 -0.09 4.97 -11.39
C VAL A 153 0.40 3.60 -10.94
N TRP A 154 1.58 3.52 -10.32
CA TRP A 154 2.17 2.25 -9.88
C TRP A 154 2.95 2.41 -8.56
N GLY A 155 2.94 1.39 -7.71
CA GLY A 155 3.68 1.35 -6.46
C GLY A 155 4.09 -0.08 -6.10
N SER A 156 5.09 -0.26 -5.24
CA SER A 156 5.68 -1.58 -4.91
C SER A 156 4.95 -2.39 -3.83
N GLY A 157 3.85 -1.89 -3.27
CA GLY A 157 3.01 -2.55 -2.27
C GLY A 157 3.35 -2.25 -0.81
N GLN A 158 4.30 -1.34 -0.56
CA GLN A 158 4.76 -0.98 0.79
C GLN A 158 4.39 0.46 1.15
N GLY A 159 4.55 0.84 2.41
CA GLY A 159 4.34 2.22 2.87
C GLY A 159 5.51 2.72 3.72
N ALA A 160 5.73 4.03 3.70
CA ALA A 160 6.77 4.69 4.48
C ALA A 160 6.37 6.09 4.92
N TYR A 161 7.06 6.56 5.95
CA TYR A 161 6.98 7.93 6.44
C TYR A 161 8.38 8.48 6.67
N GLY A 162 8.62 9.71 6.22
CA GLY A 162 9.90 10.37 6.39
C GLY A 162 9.97 11.72 5.68
N LEU A 163 11.13 12.35 5.76
CA LEU A 163 11.40 13.60 5.05
C LEU A 163 11.42 13.35 3.54
N LEU A 164 10.87 14.28 2.79
CA LEU A 164 10.92 14.32 1.34
C LEU A 164 12.18 15.08 0.90
N ARG A 165 12.93 14.51 -0.05
CA ARG A 165 14.08 15.19 -0.66
C ARG A 165 14.08 15.09 -2.17
N ILE A 166 14.17 16.24 -2.85
CA ILE A 166 14.39 16.28 -4.30
C ILE A 166 15.86 15.99 -4.60
N VAL A 167 16.12 14.94 -5.37
CA VAL A 167 17.49 14.52 -5.75
C VAL A 167 17.78 14.66 -7.25
N ALA A 168 16.75 14.64 -8.09
CA ALA A 168 16.90 14.83 -9.53
C ALA A 168 15.69 15.58 -10.12
N GLY A 169 15.97 16.47 -11.08
CA GLY A 169 14.98 17.25 -11.82
C GLY A 169 14.12 16.43 -12.78
N PRO A 170 13.10 17.04 -13.42
CA PRO A 170 12.21 16.36 -14.37
C PRO A 170 12.88 16.07 -15.72
N ASP A 171 14.06 16.61 -15.99
CA ASP A 171 14.83 16.47 -17.23
C ASP A 171 16.08 15.59 -17.07
N ARG A 172 16.30 15.02 -15.88
CA ARG A 172 17.52 14.29 -15.53
C ARG A 172 17.19 12.96 -14.86
N LEU A 173 17.80 11.88 -15.38
CA LEU A 173 17.77 10.57 -14.72
C LEU A 173 18.53 10.62 -13.40
N LEU A 174 18.00 9.97 -12.38
CA LEU A 174 18.68 9.79 -11.09
C LEU A 174 19.91 8.90 -11.29
N GLN A 175 21.06 9.41 -10.89
CA GLN A 175 22.33 8.68 -10.94
C GLN A 175 22.80 8.28 -9.54
N PRO A 176 23.68 7.27 -9.40
CA PRO A 176 24.21 6.84 -8.10
C PRO A 176 24.86 7.98 -7.31
N GLU A 177 25.50 8.92 -7.99
CA GLU A 177 26.24 10.01 -7.37
C GLU A 177 25.32 11.06 -6.72
N ASP A 178 24.03 11.07 -7.10
CA ASP A 178 23.01 11.92 -6.48
C ASP A 178 22.52 11.36 -5.13
N ILE A 179 22.95 10.12 -4.78
CA ILE A 179 22.51 9.41 -3.57
C ILE A 179 23.73 9.21 -2.64
N ASP A 180 23.89 10.15 -1.73
CA ASP A 180 24.95 10.15 -0.72
C ASP A 180 24.44 9.74 0.67
N VAL A 181 25.32 9.85 1.67
CA VAL A 181 25.02 9.51 3.08
C VAL A 181 23.85 10.34 3.65
N SER A 182 23.60 11.54 3.11
CA SER A 182 22.51 12.41 3.57
C SER A 182 21.12 11.88 3.19
N CYS A 183 21.05 10.90 2.28
CA CYS A 183 19.82 10.27 1.81
C CYS A 183 19.32 9.14 2.72
N HIS A 184 20.11 8.74 3.72
CA HIS A 184 19.74 7.69 4.67
C HIS A 184 18.42 8.02 5.40
N GLY A 185 17.45 7.11 5.35
CA GLY A 185 16.16 7.29 6.02
C GLY A 185 15.25 8.38 5.43
N VAL A 186 15.57 8.90 4.23
CA VAL A 186 14.80 9.94 3.53
C VAL A 186 14.00 9.35 2.36
N ILE A 187 12.83 9.91 2.07
CA ILE A 187 12.05 9.60 0.86
C ILE A 187 12.57 10.47 -0.28
N LEU A 188 13.21 9.87 -1.26
CA LEU A 188 13.80 10.61 -2.37
C LEU A 188 12.80 10.79 -3.52
N VAL A 189 12.89 11.94 -4.19
CA VAL A 189 12.09 12.26 -5.37
C VAL A 189 13.02 12.50 -6.56
N ALA A 190 12.79 11.74 -7.63
CA ALA A 190 13.42 11.97 -8.93
C ALA A 190 12.35 12.31 -9.96
N GLY A 191 12.53 13.45 -10.64
CA GLY A 191 11.56 13.98 -11.60
C GLY A 191 11.32 13.07 -12.81
N THR A 192 12.29 12.25 -13.19
CA THR A 192 12.17 11.31 -14.32
C THR A 192 12.16 9.86 -13.87
N SER A 193 13.29 9.17 -14.02
CA SER A 193 13.45 7.75 -13.77
C SER A 193 14.84 7.53 -13.16
N LEU A 194 15.26 6.28 -13.02
CA LEU A 194 16.55 5.93 -12.44
C LEU A 194 17.23 4.80 -13.20
N SER A 195 18.55 4.71 -13.04
CA SER A 195 19.34 3.55 -13.48
C SER A 195 19.31 2.42 -12.44
N GLU A 196 19.63 1.20 -12.87
CA GLU A 196 19.82 0.06 -11.96
C GLU A 196 20.89 0.36 -10.90
N ALA A 197 21.97 1.04 -11.29
CA ALA A 197 23.03 1.45 -10.38
C ALA A 197 22.50 2.41 -9.30
N ALA A 198 21.65 3.37 -9.68
CA ALA A 198 21.02 4.27 -8.71
C ALA A 198 20.06 3.53 -7.78
N LEU A 199 19.34 2.52 -8.27
CA LEU A 199 18.48 1.69 -7.43
C LEU A 199 19.28 0.91 -6.37
N ARG A 200 20.39 0.29 -6.79
CA ARG A 200 21.31 -0.41 -5.89
C ARG A 200 21.92 0.53 -4.86
N GLN A 201 22.31 1.74 -5.28
CA GLN A 201 22.83 2.77 -4.38
C GLN A 201 21.77 3.21 -3.36
N ALA A 202 20.53 3.42 -3.78
CA ALA A 202 19.42 3.74 -2.88
C ALA A 202 19.22 2.66 -1.80
N GLN A 203 19.32 1.38 -2.19
CA GLN A 203 19.27 0.26 -1.25
C GLN A 203 20.45 0.24 -0.28
N GLN A 204 21.67 0.46 -0.77
CA GLN A 204 22.87 0.52 0.07
C GLN A 204 22.81 1.65 1.09
N MET A 205 22.33 2.83 0.69
CA MET A 205 22.17 3.98 1.58
C MET A 205 20.95 3.86 2.50
N GLN A 206 20.14 2.80 2.35
CA GLN A 206 18.94 2.55 3.15
C GLN A 206 17.98 3.75 3.14
N VAL A 207 17.66 4.23 1.94
CA VAL A 207 16.63 5.26 1.77
C VAL A 207 15.29 4.76 2.31
N ARG A 208 14.44 5.69 2.71
CA ARG A 208 13.11 5.36 3.28
C ARG A 208 12.07 5.10 2.21
N GLY A 209 12.26 5.60 0.99
CA GLY A 209 11.38 5.36 -0.15
C GLY A 209 11.82 6.13 -1.39
N LEU A 210 11.22 5.80 -2.54
CA LEU A 210 11.44 6.48 -3.82
C LEU A 210 10.13 6.92 -4.47
N ILE A 211 10.09 8.16 -4.95
CA ILE A 211 9.04 8.70 -5.81
C ILE A 211 9.67 9.08 -7.15
N LEU A 212 9.16 8.48 -8.22
CA LEU A 212 9.70 8.60 -9.57
C LEU A 212 8.63 9.16 -10.50
N GLY A 213 9.06 9.87 -11.55
CA GLY A 213 8.20 10.12 -12.70
C GLY A 213 7.76 8.82 -13.35
N SER A 214 8.69 7.94 -13.71
CA SER A 214 8.38 6.62 -14.23
C SER A 214 9.41 5.58 -13.83
N LEU A 215 8.99 4.31 -13.83
CA LEU A 215 9.85 3.17 -13.52
C LEU A 215 10.21 2.40 -14.81
N PRO A 216 11.50 2.08 -15.07
CA PRO A 216 11.88 1.20 -16.16
C PRO A 216 11.26 -0.19 -15.96
N ALA A 217 10.65 -0.76 -17.01
CA ALA A 217 9.86 -1.98 -16.88
C ALA A 217 10.70 -3.20 -16.48
N ASP A 218 11.96 -3.23 -16.90
CA ASP A 218 12.98 -4.22 -16.56
C ASP A 218 13.39 -4.19 -15.09
N LEU A 219 13.21 -3.06 -14.40
CA LEU A 219 13.49 -2.93 -12.96
C LEU A 219 12.28 -3.27 -12.07
N CYS A 220 11.11 -3.55 -12.64
CA CYS A 220 9.88 -3.76 -11.89
C CYS A 220 9.99 -4.89 -10.86
N GLU A 221 10.51 -6.06 -11.26
CA GLU A 221 10.69 -7.20 -10.36
C GLU A 221 11.69 -6.88 -9.24
N ALA A 222 12.84 -6.29 -9.60
CA ALA A 222 13.86 -5.90 -8.63
C ALA A 222 13.32 -4.89 -7.60
N VAL A 223 12.41 -4.00 -7.99
CA VAL A 223 11.80 -3.00 -7.11
C VAL A 223 10.79 -3.60 -6.13
N ILE A 224 10.03 -4.62 -6.53
CA ILE A 224 9.05 -5.28 -5.66
C ILE A 224 9.73 -5.95 -4.47
N ASP A 225 10.94 -6.48 -4.67
CA ASP A 225 11.73 -7.15 -3.62
C ASP A 225 12.52 -6.20 -2.71
N LEU A 226 12.39 -4.88 -2.89
CA LEU A 226 13.10 -3.90 -2.07
C LEU A 226 12.52 -3.80 -0.65
N PRO A 227 13.36 -3.44 0.34
CA PRO A 227 12.91 -3.22 1.71
C PRO A 227 12.24 -1.85 1.92
N PHE A 228 12.03 -1.06 0.87
CA PHE A 228 11.40 0.26 0.94
C PHE A 228 10.44 0.49 -0.24
N PRO A 229 9.40 1.32 -0.05
CA PRO A 229 8.42 1.59 -1.08
C PRO A 229 8.98 2.42 -2.24
N VAL A 230 8.54 2.07 -3.45
CA VAL A 230 8.79 2.83 -4.67
C VAL A 230 7.45 3.12 -5.34
N MET A 231 7.28 4.36 -5.78
CA MET A 231 6.09 4.82 -6.48
C MET A 231 6.47 5.50 -7.79
N ALA A 232 5.74 5.19 -8.85
CA ALA A 232 5.84 5.86 -10.14
C ALA A 232 4.57 6.65 -10.42
N VAL A 233 4.72 7.96 -10.62
CA VAL A 233 3.62 8.89 -10.88
C VAL A 233 3.00 8.63 -12.26
N GLU A 234 3.83 8.46 -13.29
CA GLU A 234 3.43 8.30 -14.68
C GLU A 234 3.31 6.84 -15.13
N GLY A 235 3.69 5.90 -14.26
CA GLY A 235 3.73 4.47 -14.53
C GLY A 235 5.08 4.02 -15.10
N MET A 236 5.06 3.16 -16.12
CA MET A 236 6.28 2.54 -16.65
C MET A 236 6.95 3.38 -17.74
N GLY A 237 8.26 3.18 -17.91
CA GLY A 237 9.10 3.77 -18.94
C GLY A 237 10.12 4.77 -18.38
N HIS A 238 10.44 5.79 -19.19
CA HIS A 238 11.42 6.84 -18.89
C HIS A 238 10.80 8.24 -19.03
N ARG A 239 9.49 8.34 -18.81
CA ARG A 239 8.74 9.59 -18.87
C ARG A 239 8.98 10.45 -17.63
N PRO A 240 9.19 11.76 -17.80
CA PRO A 240 9.22 12.68 -16.69
C PRO A 240 7.83 12.85 -16.08
N MET A 241 7.78 13.10 -14.77
CA MET A 241 6.53 13.51 -14.13
C MET A 241 6.07 14.85 -14.71
N ALA A 242 4.76 15.06 -14.72
CA ALA A 242 4.21 16.36 -15.09
C ALA A 242 4.84 17.49 -14.23
N THR A 243 5.11 18.63 -14.87
CA THR A 243 5.72 19.81 -14.22
C THR A 243 4.96 20.23 -12.96
N ALA A 244 3.63 20.20 -13.01
CA ALA A 244 2.79 20.52 -11.85
C ALA A 244 3.04 19.59 -10.65
N THR A 245 3.21 18.28 -10.90
CA THR A 245 3.55 17.32 -9.83
C THR A 245 4.93 17.61 -9.25
N PHE A 246 5.92 17.83 -10.12
CA PHE A 246 7.29 18.06 -9.69
C PHE A 246 7.40 19.33 -8.85
N GLU A 247 6.80 20.44 -9.30
CA GLU A 247 6.83 21.71 -8.59
C GLU A 247 6.08 21.64 -7.25
N LEU A 248 4.98 20.87 -7.16
CA LEU A 248 4.30 20.62 -5.88
C LEU A 248 5.20 19.85 -4.91
N LEU A 249 5.84 18.76 -5.35
CA LEU A 249 6.77 17.99 -4.53
C LEU A 249 7.96 18.84 -4.09
N LYS A 250 8.51 19.65 -5.00
CA LYS A 250 9.63 20.55 -4.75
C LYS A 250 9.31 21.66 -3.77
N THR A 251 8.09 22.20 -3.78
CA THR A 251 7.61 23.17 -2.77
C THR A 251 7.57 22.57 -1.36
N HIS A 252 7.58 21.24 -1.27
CA HIS A 252 7.57 20.49 -0.02
C HIS A 252 8.88 19.75 0.27
N ASP A 253 9.97 20.11 -0.42
CA ASP A 253 11.31 19.62 -0.10
C ASP A 253 11.66 19.89 1.37
N GLY A 254 12.20 18.88 2.05
CA GLY A 254 12.51 18.93 3.48
C GLY A 254 11.31 18.80 4.42
N ARG A 255 10.09 18.58 3.92
CA ARG A 255 8.91 18.28 4.75
C ARG A 255 8.70 16.78 4.92
N GLU A 256 8.03 16.40 6.00
CA GLU A 256 7.59 15.03 6.20
C GLU A 256 6.45 14.67 5.26
N ALA A 257 6.50 13.46 4.72
CA ALA A 257 5.48 12.90 3.83
C ALA A 257 5.18 11.45 4.22
N THR A 258 3.94 11.03 3.97
CA THR A 258 3.55 9.62 3.97
C THR A 258 3.50 9.13 2.54
N LEU A 259 4.28 8.11 2.22
CA LEU A 259 4.25 7.39 0.96
C LEU A 259 3.48 6.08 1.17
N ILE A 260 2.38 5.91 0.45
CA ILE A 260 1.60 4.67 0.40
C ILE A 260 1.74 4.14 -1.02
N ALA A 261 2.62 3.19 -1.26
CA ALA A 261 2.91 2.68 -2.59
C ALA A 261 2.06 1.45 -2.92
N ASP A 262 0.75 1.47 -2.62
CA ASP A 262 -0.12 0.32 -2.86
C ASP A 262 -0.07 -0.15 -4.32
N MET A 263 0.00 -1.47 -4.50
CA MET A 263 -0.03 -2.10 -5.81
C MET A 263 -1.44 -1.98 -6.41
N PRO A 264 -1.61 -1.37 -7.59
CA PRO A 264 -2.93 -1.27 -8.22
C PRO A 264 -3.46 -2.66 -8.59
N GLY A 265 -4.46 -3.15 -7.85
CA GLY A 265 -5.09 -4.45 -8.08
C GLY A 265 -6.41 -4.34 -8.84
N ARG A 266 -6.74 -5.37 -9.64
CA ARG A 266 -8.08 -5.48 -10.28
C ARG A 266 -9.22 -5.56 -9.25
N TRP A 267 -8.92 -6.04 -8.04
CA TRP A 267 -9.87 -6.29 -6.95
C TRP A 267 -9.61 -5.47 -5.68
N GLN A 268 -8.50 -4.73 -5.63
CA GLN A 268 -8.12 -3.83 -4.54
C GLN A 268 -7.85 -2.45 -5.16
N PRO A 269 -8.78 -1.49 -5.02
CA PRO A 269 -8.68 -0.20 -5.70
C PRO A 269 -7.66 0.78 -5.08
N GLY A 270 -6.66 0.31 -4.32
CA GLY A 270 -5.60 1.17 -3.82
C GLY A 270 -4.80 1.80 -4.96
N ARG A 271 -4.73 3.14 -4.95
CA ARG A 271 -3.79 3.88 -5.80
C ARG A 271 -2.59 4.30 -4.96
N PRO A 272 -1.37 4.16 -5.48
CA PRO A 272 -0.20 4.65 -4.79
C PRO A 272 -0.27 6.16 -4.67
N GLU A 273 0.15 6.70 -3.54
CA GLU A 273 0.00 8.12 -3.22
C GLU A 273 1.04 8.64 -2.23
N VAL A 274 1.26 9.94 -2.31
CA VAL A 274 2.05 10.73 -1.38
C VAL A 274 1.13 11.74 -0.71
N ILE A 275 1.16 11.75 0.61
CA ILE A 275 0.41 12.68 1.44
C ILE A 275 1.42 13.56 2.16
N ILE A 276 1.33 14.88 1.96
CA ILE A 276 2.20 15.86 2.60
C ILE A 276 1.34 16.73 3.52
N PRO A 277 1.45 16.55 4.85
CA PRO A 277 0.69 17.32 5.81
C PRO A 277 1.01 18.81 5.70
N ILE A 278 -0.02 19.64 5.58
CA ILE A 278 0.11 21.09 5.61
C ILE A 278 -0.37 21.53 7.00
N PRO A 279 0.48 22.16 7.83
CA PRO A 279 0.04 22.71 9.10
C PRO A 279 -1.05 23.75 8.85
N VAL A 280 -2.28 23.43 9.23
CA VAL A 280 -3.36 24.41 9.25
C VAL A 280 -3.44 24.91 10.69
N VAL A 281 -3.07 26.18 10.89
CA VAL A 281 -3.37 26.89 12.13
C VAL A 281 -4.89 26.96 12.21
N ASP A 282 -5.46 26.35 13.26
CA ASP A 282 -6.92 26.30 13.54
C ASP A 282 -7.80 25.46 12.58
N ALA A 283 -7.32 24.33 12.07
CA ALA A 283 -8.23 23.33 11.50
C ALA A 283 -8.96 22.57 12.61
N GLN A 284 -10.17 23.02 12.95
CA GLN A 284 -11.13 22.18 13.66
C GLN A 284 -11.60 21.09 12.67
N PRO A 285 -11.47 19.79 12.99
CA PRO A 285 -11.95 18.74 12.09
C PRO A 285 -13.43 19.00 11.83
N ALA A 286 -13.80 19.10 10.55
CA ALA A 286 -15.20 19.33 10.20
C ALA A 286 -16.01 18.16 10.77
N ALA A 287 -16.92 18.46 11.69
CA ALA A 287 -17.85 17.48 12.25
C ALA A 287 -18.87 17.09 11.18
N VAL A 288 -18.41 16.35 10.17
CA VAL A 288 -19.29 15.68 9.21
C VAL A 288 -19.72 14.38 9.90
N PRO A 289 -21.02 14.12 10.09
CA PRO A 289 -21.47 12.89 10.72
C PRO A 289 -20.92 11.69 9.94
N TRP A 290 -20.05 10.90 10.59
CA TRP A 290 -19.66 9.60 10.06
C TRP A 290 -20.92 8.73 10.07
N ALA A 291 -21.48 8.46 8.88
CA ALA A 291 -22.64 7.59 8.75
C ALA A 291 -22.23 6.17 9.18
N LYS A 292 -22.74 5.73 10.33
CA LYS A 292 -22.63 4.34 10.78
C LYS A 292 -23.16 3.42 9.67
N GLY A 293 -22.32 2.53 9.17
CA GLY A 293 -22.77 1.39 8.35
C GLY A 293 -22.60 1.47 6.82
N LYS A 294 -21.83 2.40 6.25
CA LYS A 294 -21.52 2.35 4.81
C LYS A 294 -20.02 2.51 4.51
N VAL A 295 -19.28 1.42 4.64
CA VAL A 295 -17.99 1.26 3.98
C VAL A 295 -18.27 0.95 2.51
N ILE A 296 -18.41 2.00 1.71
CA ILE A 296 -18.10 1.89 0.29
C ILE A 296 -16.59 2.12 0.23
N GLY A 297 -15.88 1.23 -0.47
CA GLY A 297 -14.42 1.21 -0.55
C GLY A 297 -13.84 2.61 -0.69
N GLU A 298 -12.64 2.78 -0.09
CA GLU A 298 -11.73 3.91 -0.29
C GLU A 298 -12.42 5.04 -1.00
N GLN A 299 -13.02 5.99 -0.30
CA GLN A 299 -13.56 7.13 -1.01
C GLN A 299 -12.32 7.77 -1.68
N PRO A 300 -12.08 7.63 -3.02
CA PRO A 300 -11.26 8.62 -3.66
C PRO A 300 -11.92 9.93 -3.25
N ALA A 301 -11.13 10.99 -3.01
CA ALA A 301 -11.73 12.33 -2.99
C ALA A 301 -12.76 12.33 -4.14
N PRO A 302 -14.07 12.57 -3.85
CA PRO A 302 -15.14 12.32 -4.82
C PRO A 302 -14.62 12.89 -6.12
N PRO A 303 -14.45 12.07 -7.19
CA PRO A 303 -13.67 12.47 -8.35
C PRO A 303 -14.17 13.85 -8.71
N LEU A 304 -13.33 14.88 -8.47
CA LEU A 304 -13.80 16.27 -8.37
C LEU A 304 -14.72 16.44 -9.56
N ALA A 305 -16.02 16.63 -9.30
CA ALA A 305 -17.04 16.40 -10.31
C ALA A 305 -16.55 17.05 -11.60
N LEU A 306 -16.26 16.20 -12.60
CA LEU A 306 -15.73 16.74 -13.85
C LEU A 306 -16.85 17.63 -14.37
N GLU A 307 -16.54 18.89 -14.58
CA GLU A 307 -17.46 19.87 -15.13
C GLU A 307 -16.95 20.28 -16.52
N PRO A 308 -17.84 20.64 -17.45
CA PRO A 308 -17.41 21.29 -18.69
C PRO A 308 -16.53 22.52 -18.36
N GLY A 309 -15.37 22.60 -18.99
CA GLY A 309 -14.34 23.61 -18.71
C GLY A 309 -13.22 23.14 -17.78
N ALA A 310 -13.36 21.99 -17.10
CA ALA A 310 -12.29 21.45 -16.28
C ALA A 310 -11.07 21.03 -17.12
N ARG A 311 -9.86 21.32 -16.63
CA ARG A 311 -8.61 20.81 -17.21
C ARG A 311 -8.42 19.37 -16.75
N VAL A 312 -8.12 18.49 -17.70
CA VAL A 312 -7.94 17.07 -17.46
C VAL A 312 -6.72 16.56 -18.20
N ARG A 313 -6.06 15.56 -17.64
CA ARG A 313 -4.96 14.85 -18.27
C ARG A 313 -5.41 13.45 -18.66
N ALA A 314 -5.06 13.04 -19.88
CA ALA A 314 -5.32 11.68 -20.34
C ALA A 314 -4.24 10.72 -19.80
N LEU A 315 -4.70 9.60 -19.24
CA LEU A 315 -3.86 8.60 -18.58
C LEU A 315 -3.38 7.49 -19.53
N ARG A 316 -3.97 7.39 -20.73
CA ARG A 316 -3.70 6.30 -21.68
C ARG A 316 -3.52 6.81 -23.10
N ALA A 317 -2.78 6.02 -23.88
CA ALA A 317 -2.60 6.24 -25.30
C ALA A 317 -3.97 6.33 -26.03
N PRO A 318 -4.07 7.11 -27.11
CA PRO A 318 -2.99 7.84 -27.77
C PRO A 318 -2.62 9.17 -27.08
N TYR A 319 -3.44 9.68 -26.15
CA TYR A 319 -3.25 10.98 -25.50
C TYR A 319 -2.54 10.90 -24.14
N ALA A 320 -1.79 9.83 -23.87
CA ALA A 320 -1.16 9.64 -22.56
C ALA A 320 -0.26 10.82 -22.19
N GLY A 321 -0.53 11.46 -21.06
CA GLY A 321 0.20 12.62 -20.58
C GLY A 321 -0.33 13.97 -21.09
N ALA A 322 -1.15 13.99 -22.14
CA ALA A 322 -1.68 15.23 -22.71
C ALA A 322 -2.71 15.87 -21.77
N ILE A 323 -2.66 17.20 -21.64
CA ILE A 323 -3.62 17.98 -20.86
C ILE A 323 -4.57 18.67 -21.84
N GLY A 324 -5.87 18.50 -21.62
CA GLY A 324 -6.92 19.11 -22.41
C GLY A 324 -8.05 19.66 -21.54
N THR A 325 -9.04 20.24 -22.18
CA THR A 325 -10.20 20.84 -21.52
C THR A 325 -11.45 20.03 -21.81
N VAL A 326 -12.21 19.68 -20.78
CA VAL A 326 -13.49 18.97 -20.92
C VAL A 326 -14.49 19.87 -21.64
N LYS A 327 -15.00 19.44 -22.80
CA LYS A 327 -16.09 20.14 -23.51
C LYS A 327 -17.45 19.62 -23.06
N LYS A 328 -17.57 18.30 -22.94
CA LYS A 328 -18.85 17.65 -22.68
C LYS A 328 -18.68 16.33 -21.95
N LEU A 329 -19.63 16.02 -21.07
CA LEU A 329 -19.67 14.83 -20.24
C LEU A 329 -20.73 13.89 -20.75
N TYR A 330 -20.45 12.59 -20.68
CA TYR A 330 -21.36 11.53 -21.09
C TYR A 330 -21.48 10.48 -19.98
N ASP A 331 -22.60 10.54 -19.26
CA ASP A 331 -22.90 9.56 -18.20
C ASP A 331 -23.36 8.21 -18.78
N ARG A 332 -23.84 8.19 -20.02
CA ARG A 332 -24.20 6.97 -20.72
C ARG A 332 -22.97 6.36 -21.42
N PRO A 333 -22.72 5.04 -21.27
CA PRO A 333 -21.59 4.39 -21.91
C PRO A 333 -21.58 4.50 -23.44
N ARG A 334 -20.47 5.00 -24.01
CA ARG A 334 -20.25 5.10 -25.46
C ARG A 334 -19.30 4.01 -25.95
N PRO A 335 -19.47 3.51 -27.18
CA PRO A 335 -18.57 2.52 -27.76
C PRO A 335 -17.18 3.11 -28.00
N LEU A 336 -16.16 2.32 -27.66
CA LEU A 336 -14.74 2.62 -27.89
C LEU A 336 -14.20 1.76 -29.04
N PRO A 337 -13.12 2.18 -29.71
CA PRO A 337 -12.44 1.36 -30.73
C PRO A 337 -12.00 -0.03 -30.22
N THR A 338 -11.80 -0.16 -28.91
CA THR A 338 -11.48 -1.42 -28.23
C THR A 338 -12.67 -2.38 -28.08
N GLY A 339 -13.86 -2.02 -28.58
CA GLY A 339 -15.11 -2.77 -28.43
C GLY A 339 -15.80 -2.62 -27.07
N SER A 340 -15.14 -1.97 -26.10
CA SER A 340 -15.72 -1.69 -24.76
C SER A 340 -16.72 -0.53 -24.81
N ARG A 341 -17.66 -0.49 -23.87
CA ARG A 341 -18.60 0.64 -23.70
C ARG A 341 -18.41 1.26 -22.33
N LEU A 342 -17.92 2.50 -22.27
CA LEU A 342 -17.65 3.19 -21.01
C LEU A 342 -18.19 4.63 -21.04
N PRO A 343 -18.63 5.17 -19.89
CA PRO A 343 -18.92 6.60 -19.76
C PRO A 343 -17.61 7.40 -19.80
N GLY A 344 -17.69 8.68 -20.19
CA GLY A 344 -16.49 9.47 -20.43
C GLY A 344 -16.78 10.91 -20.83
N ALA A 345 -15.73 11.64 -21.19
CA ALA A 345 -15.81 13.04 -21.60
C ALA A 345 -15.25 13.25 -23.01
N GLU A 346 -15.79 14.21 -23.74
CA GLU A 346 -15.12 14.82 -24.89
C GLU A 346 -14.12 15.87 -24.36
N VAL A 347 -12.85 15.65 -24.67
CA VAL A 347 -11.74 16.48 -24.23
C VAL A 347 -11.07 17.08 -25.46
N ASP A 348 -10.86 18.39 -25.40
CA ASP A 348 -10.13 19.16 -26.40
C ASP A 348 -8.68 19.30 -25.93
N PHE A 349 -7.76 18.59 -26.59
CA PHE A 349 -6.33 18.60 -26.27
C PHE A 349 -5.57 19.75 -26.95
N GLY A 350 -6.26 20.59 -27.74
CA GLY A 350 -5.61 21.66 -28.51
C GLY A 350 -4.49 21.17 -29.44
N HIS A 351 -3.61 22.08 -29.86
CA HIS A 351 -2.46 21.80 -30.74
C HIS A 351 -1.23 21.22 -29.99
N ALA A 352 -1.41 20.52 -28.88
CA ALA A 352 -0.31 20.16 -27.98
C ALA A 352 0.50 18.91 -28.38
N THR A 353 0.32 18.39 -29.60
CA THR A 353 1.09 17.26 -30.14
C THR A 353 1.84 17.70 -31.41
N PRO A 354 3.18 17.59 -31.50
CA PRO A 354 3.89 17.81 -32.75
C PRO A 354 3.44 16.74 -33.77
N GLY A 355 2.68 17.14 -34.78
CA GLY A 355 2.30 16.28 -35.91
C GLY A 355 0.81 15.94 -36.08
N ALA A 356 -0.10 16.44 -35.24
CA ALA A 356 -1.55 16.23 -35.40
C ALA A 356 -2.24 17.45 -36.05
N ALA A 357 -3.08 17.19 -37.06
CA ALA A 357 -3.87 18.20 -37.75
C ALA A 357 -4.98 18.78 -36.84
N ALA A 358 -5.33 20.05 -37.07
CA ALA A 358 -6.41 20.87 -36.49
C ALA A 358 -7.27 20.27 -35.35
N SER A 359 -7.19 20.88 -34.15
CA SER A 359 -8.19 20.79 -33.05
C SER A 359 -8.77 19.38 -32.83
N GLU A 360 -7.95 18.42 -32.40
CA GLU A 360 -8.39 17.05 -32.16
C GLU A 360 -9.17 16.95 -30.84
N THR A 361 -10.50 17.03 -30.93
CA THR A 361 -11.39 16.69 -29.82
C THR A 361 -11.53 15.16 -29.77
N ALA A 362 -11.27 14.55 -28.62
CA ALA A 362 -11.32 13.10 -28.45
C ALA A 362 -12.23 12.69 -27.30
N PHE A 363 -12.94 11.57 -27.47
CA PHE A 363 -13.70 10.95 -26.39
C PHE A 363 -12.77 10.07 -25.53
N ILE A 364 -12.66 10.41 -24.24
CA ILE A 364 -11.82 9.68 -23.29
C ILE A 364 -12.70 9.15 -22.14
N PRO A 365 -12.63 7.84 -21.82
CA PRO A 365 -13.34 7.28 -20.68
C PRO A 365 -12.95 7.96 -19.37
N TYR A 366 -13.88 8.11 -18.43
CA TYR A 366 -13.58 8.73 -17.13
C TYR A 366 -12.44 8.03 -16.38
N ALA A 367 -12.36 6.70 -16.51
CA ALA A 367 -11.28 5.91 -15.93
C ALA A 367 -9.87 6.26 -16.48
N ASN A 368 -9.81 6.93 -17.63
CA ASN A 368 -8.59 7.36 -18.31
C ASN A 368 -8.38 8.88 -18.23
N LEU A 369 -9.14 9.60 -17.40
CA LEU A 369 -8.98 11.02 -17.15
C LEU A 369 -8.61 11.27 -15.70
N GLU A 370 -7.71 12.21 -15.48
CA GLU A 370 -7.52 12.84 -14.17
C GLU A 370 -7.71 14.34 -14.28
N ARG A 371 -8.37 14.97 -13.31
CA ARG A 371 -8.47 16.43 -13.26
C ARG A 371 -7.11 17.03 -12.84
N VAL A 372 -6.74 18.12 -13.50
CA VAL A 372 -5.56 18.94 -13.21
C VAL A 372 -6.07 20.28 -12.70
N GLU A 373 -5.65 20.68 -11.50
CA GLU A 373 -5.90 22.04 -10.97
C GLU A 373 -4.75 22.99 -11.31
#